data_AF-A0A1Y4JFY0-F1
#
_entry.id   AF-A0A1Y4JFY0-F1
#
_cell.length_a   1.000
_cell.length_b   1.000
_cell.length_c   1.000
_cell.angle_alpha   90.00
_cell.angle_beta   90.00
_cell.angle_gamma   90.00
#
_symmetry.space_group_name_H-M   'P 1'
#
loop_
_entity.id
_entity.type
_entity.pdbx_description
1 polymer ?
#
loop_
_entity_poly.entity_id
_entity_poly.type
_entity_poly.pdbx_seq_one_letter_code
_entity_poly.pdbx_strand_id
1 'polypeptide(L)'
;MGGGKVTRPDFGLGQPDPGHPMTEFYTLVLEGLEQAESFALPGLYARFDPPAWPIEAHEARDWCSLSPVLREGFTQIVPPGRLRVLYSELRCTAAGSPSALVLTQEGTRTSCALRLLPPFLWPSEEETPAWPDCAMALTLTLGPRAVDLADANPAALARQLIENPEGKAWVQHPKLDRWLEAQGARWQKLWR
;
A
#
# COMPACT_ATOMS: atom_id res chain seq x y z
N MET A 1 8.28 -27.92 16.76
CA MET A 1 8.01 -27.14 17.97
C MET A 1 8.79 -25.84 17.90
N GLY A 2 8.21 -24.82 17.28
CA GLY A 2 8.80 -23.47 17.17
C GLY A 2 7.91 -22.52 17.94
N GLY A 3 8.38 -22.05 19.09
CA GLY A 3 7.62 -21.16 19.96
C GLY A 3 7.42 -19.81 19.29
N GLY A 4 6.16 -19.45 19.05
CA GLY A 4 5.77 -18.08 18.76
C GLY A 4 6.22 -17.20 19.92
N LYS A 5 7.25 -16.40 19.69
CA LYS A 5 7.59 -15.31 20.61
C LYS A 5 6.64 -14.18 20.26
N VAL A 6 5.64 -13.99 21.12
CA VAL A 6 5.01 -12.67 21.30
C VAL A 6 6.16 -11.71 21.54
N THR A 7 6.45 -10.86 20.57
CA THR A 7 7.45 -9.81 20.67
C THR A 7 7.14 -8.99 21.92
N ARG A 8 8.19 -8.68 22.69
CA ARG A 8 8.12 -7.78 23.84
C ARG A 8 7.38 -6.49 23.44
N PRO A 9 6.69 -5.82 24.37
CA PRO A 9 6.17 -4.48 24.13
C PRO A 9 7.37 -3.54 23.93
N ASP A 10 7.77 -3.36 22.68
CA ASP A 10 8.76 -2.37 22.29
C ASP A 10 8.06 -1.00 22.24
N PHE A 11 8.62 -0.10 23.03
CA PHE A 11 8.34 1.33 23.16
C PHE A 11 7.63 1.97 21.95
N GLY A 12 6.34 2.28 22.10
CA GLY A 12 5.65 3.28 21.28
C GLY A 12 4.86 2.78 20.07
N LEU A 13 4.85 1.48 19.76
CA LEU A 13 3.92 0.93 18.76
C LEU A 13 2.65 0.44 19.46
N GLY A 14 1.50 1.00 19.10
CA GLY A 14 0.23 0.56 19.68
C GLY A 14 -0.09 -0.87 19.29
N GLN A 15 -0.73 -1.60 20.21
CA GLN A 15 -1.32 -2.90 19.90
C GLN A 15 -2.59 -2.68 19.07
N PRO A 16 -2.91 -3.57 18.10
CA PRO A 16 -4.15 -3.45 17.34
C PRO A 16 -5.35 -3.54 18.28
N ASP A 17 -6.24 -2.55 18.21
CA ASP A 17 -7.50 -2.56 18.95
C ASP A 17 -8.45 -3.60 18.33
N PRO A 18 -8.84 -4.66 19.06
CA PRO A 18 -9.77 -5.66 18.55
C PRO A 18 -11.17 -5.10 18.23
N GLY A 19 -11.54 -3.97 18.84
CA GLY A 19 -12.82 -3.29 18.57
C GLY A 19 -12.80 -2.44 17.30
N HIS A 20 -11.62 -2.17 16.72
CA HIS A 20 -11.53 -1.36 15.52
C HIS A 20 -11.93 -2.17 14.27
N PRO A 21 -12.83 -1.65 13.42
CA PRO A 21 -13.46 -2.44 12.35
C PRO A 21 -12.51 -2.91 11.24
N MET A 22 -11.37 -2.24 11.01
CA MET A 22 -10.34 -2.74 10.08
C MET A 22 -9.45 -3.85 10.69
N THR A 23 -9.39 -3.99 12.02
CA THR A 23 -8.37 -4.82 12.68
C THR A 23 -8.43 -6.28 12.24
N GLU A 24 -9.63 -6.83 12.12
CA GLU A 24 -9.84 -8.20 11.65
C GLU A 24 -9.26 -8.40 10.24
N PHE A 25 -9.56 -7.52 9.28
CA PHE A 25 -9.05 -7.64 7.92
C PHE A 25 -7.52 -7.56 7.84
N TYR A 26 -6.90 -6.70 8.65
CA TYR A 26 -5.45 -6.61 8.73
C TYR A 26 -4.82 -7.89 9.27
N THR A 27 -5.39 -8.44 10.34
CA THR A 27 -4.94 -9.71 10.93
C THR A 27 -5.10 -10.87 9.95
N LEU A 28 -6.22 -10.95 9.24
CA LEU A 28 -6.45 -11.98 8.21
C LEU A 28 -5.39 -11.97 7.12
N VAL A 29 -5.02 -10.78 6.60
CA VAL A 29 -3.97 -10.66 5.59
C VAL A 29 -2.60 -11.02 6.18
N LEU A 30 -2.32 -10.60 7.41
CA LEU A 30 -1.07 -10.93 8.10
C LEU A 30 -0.89 -12.45 8.28
N GLU A 31 -1.90 -13.15 8.79
CA GLU A 31 -1.91 -14.61 8.94
C GLU A 31 -1.81 -15.33 7.59
N GLY A 32 -2.52 -14.83 6.57
CA GLY A 32 -2.41 -15.37 5.22
C GLY A 32 -1.00 -15.25 4.63
N LEU A 33 -0.27 -14.18 4.95
CA LEU A 33 1.10 -13.95 4.51
C LEU A 33 2.10 -14.89 5.21
N GLU A 34 1.83 -15.36 6.43
CA GLU A 34 2.67 -16.38 7.07
C GLU A 34 2.71 -17.69 6.26
N GLN A 35 1.62 -17.98 5.54
CA GLN A 35 1.50 -19.16 4.68
C GLN A 35 1.90 -18.88 3.22
N ALA A 36 1.97 -17.61 2.83
CA ALA A 36 2.22 -17.18 1.46
C ALA A 36 3.59 -16.51 1.33
N GLU A 37 4.50 -17.15 0.59
CA GLU A 37 5.85 -16.61 0.37
C GLU A 37 5.88 -15.34 -0.50
N SER A 38 4.75 -14.97 -1.12
CA SER A 38 4.69 -13.83 -2.02
C SER A 38 3.36 -13.10 -2.06
N PHE A 39 3.44 -11.78 -2.26
CA PHE A 39 2.32 -10.87 -2.37
C PHE A 39 2.26 -10.28 -3.79
N ALA A 40 1.10 -10.35 -4.44
CA ALA A 40 0.91 -9.78 -5.78
C ALA A 40 0.92 -8.25 -5.74
N LEU A 41 1.66 -7.65 -6.66
CA LEU A 41 1.79 -6.20 -6.80
C LEU A 41 1.12 -5.73 -8.10
N PRO A 42 0.39 -4.60 -8.06
CA PRO A 42 -0.16 -4.00 -9.27
C PRO A 42 0.96 -3.40 -10.13
N GLY A 43 0.66 -3.12 -11.40
CA GLY A 43 1.55 -2.27 -12.19
C GLY A 43 1.51 -0.84 -11.67
N LEU A 44 2.47 -0.02 -12.10
CA LEU A 44 2.46 1.42 -11.88
C LEU A 44 2.59 2.10 -13.23
N TYR A 45 1.53 2.78 -13.63
CA TYR A 45 1.48 3.58 -14.84
C TYR A 45 1.19 5.02 -14.45
N ALA A 46 1.86 5.98 -15.10
CA ALA A 46 1.74 7.39 -14.78
C ALA A 46 1.51 8.22 -16.04
N ARG A 47 0.71 9.28 -15.91
CA ARG A 47 0.54 10.32 -16.93
C ARG A 47 0.78 11.67 -16.28
N PHE A 48 1.62 12.47 -16.91
CA PHE A 48 1.93 13.83 -16.46
C PHE A 48 1.21 14.81 -17.37
N ASP A 49 0.28 15.56 -16.80
CA ASP A 49 -0.55 16.56 -17.48
C ASP A 49 -0.22 17.94 -16.90
N PRO A 50 0.92 18.56 -17.27
CA PRO A 50 1.36 19.81 -16.66
C PRO A 50 0.41 20.98 -16.98
N PRO A 51 0.42 22.03 -16.14
CA PRO A 51 -0.37 23.24 -16.39
C PRO A 51 0.21 24.07 -17.54
N ALA A 52 -0.52 25.10 -17.97
CA ALA A 52 -0.03 26.07 -18.96
C ALA A 52 0.89 27.17 -18.38
N TRP A 53 1.55 26.91 -17.24
CA TRP A 53 2.46 27.83 -16.56
C TRP A 53 3.66 27.07 -15.96
N PRO A 54 4.78 27.73 -15.62
CA PRO A 54 5.89 27.09 -14.96
C PRO A 54 5.50 26.59 -13.56
N ILE A 55 6.06 25.44 -13.17
CA ILE A 55 5.93 24.85 -11.84
C ILE A 55 7.32 24.45 -11.31
N GLU A 56 7.45 24.39 -10.00
CA GLU A 56 8.58 23.79 -9.32
C GLU A 56 8.61 22.28 -9.52
N ALA A 57 9.80 21.67 -9.52
CA ALA A 57 9.96 20.25 -9.82
C ALA A 57 9.19 19.35 -8.82
N HIS A 58 9.05 19.79 -7.57
CA HIS A 58 8.31 19.06 -6.53
C HIS A 58 6.79 19.10 -6.75
N GLU A 59 6.27 20.10 -7.46
CA GLU A 59 4.84 20.22 -7.81
C GLU A 59 4.44 19.25 -8.93
N ALA A 60 5.40 18.61 -9.62
CA ALA A 60 5.10 17.69 -10.71
C ALA A 60 4.17 16.52 -10.31
N ARG A 61 4.19 16.15 -9.02
CA ARG A 61 3.31 15.13 -8.45
C ARG A 61 1.83 15.53 -8.50
N ASP A 62 1.52 16.81 -8.31
CA ASP A 62 0.14 17.32 -8.30
C ASP A 62 -0.50 17.28 -9.69
N TRP A 63 0.34 17.24 -10.73
CA TRP A 63 -0.05 17.14 -12.13
C TRP A 63 0.13 15.72 -12.69
N CYS A 64 0.22 14.72 -11.81
CA CYS A 64 0.40 13.33 -12.19
C CYS A 64 -0.83 12.48 -11.84
N SER A 65 -1.36 11.79 -12.85
CA SER A 65 -2.36 10.74 -12.66
C SER A 65 -1.69 9.36 -12.62
N LEU A 66 -2.09 8.52 -11.67
CA LEU A 66 -1.60 7.15 -11.54
C LEU A 66 -2.67 6.13 -11.96
N SER A 67 -2.22 4.96 -12.43
CA SER A 67 -3.08 3.82 -12.74
C SER A 67 -2.40 2.51 -12.36
N PRO A 68 -3.12 1.56 -11.74
CA PRO A 68 -2.59 0.22 -11.43
C PRO A 68 -2.53 -0.70 -12.65
N VAL A 69 -3.22 -0.34 -13.74
CA VAL A 69 -3.32 -1.08 -14.99
C VAL A 69 -2.92 -0.20 -16.18
N LEU A 70 -2.59 -0.85 -17.31
CA LEU A 70 -2.27 -0.13 -18.55
C LEU A 70 -3.47 0.71 -19.00
N ARG A 71 -3.20 1.96 -19.36
CA ARG A 71 -4.18 2.91 -19.91
C ARG A 71 -3.56 3.70 -21.05
N GLU A 72 -4.37 4.10 -22.01
CA GLU A 72 -3.93 4.95 -23.11
C GLU A 72 -3.36 6.28 -22.59
N GLY A 73 -2.21 6.68 -23.13
CA GLY A 73 -1.49 7.89 -22.71
C GLY A 73 -0.72 7.78 -21.40
N PHE A 74 -0.78 6.63 -20.71
CA PHE A 74 0.03 6.40 -19.51
C PHE A 74 1.34 5.69 -19.85
N THR A 75 2.43 6.14 -19.23
CA THR A 75 3.75 5.51 -19.31
C THR A 75 3.88 4.44 -18.23
N GLN A 76 4.38 3.26 -18.60
CA GLN A 76 4.70 2.21 -17.63
C GLN A 76 5.95 2.57 -16.82
N ILE A 77 5.80 2.68 -15.50
CA ILE A 77 6.88 2.94 -14.54
C ILE A 77 7.36 1.62 -13.91
N VAL A 78 6.42 0.76 -13.54
CA VAL A 78 6.67 -0.56 -12.95
C VAL A 78 5.70 -1.57 -13.57
N PRO A 79 6.17 -2.72 -14.08
CA PRO A 79 5.26 -3.79 -14.48
C PRO A 79 4.57 -4.43 -13.26
N PRO A 80 3.38 -5.04 -13.44
CA PRO A 80 2.80 -5.88 -12.40
C PRO A 80 3.77 -7.02 -12.05
N GLY A 81 3.73 -7.50 -10.81
CA GLY A 81 4.70 -8.48 -10.33
C GLY A 81 4.33 -9.12 -9.00
N ARG A 82 5.31 -9.72 -8.34
CA ARG A 82 5.16 -10.30 -7.00
C ARG A 82 6.31 -9.89 -6.10
N LEU A 83 5.99 -9.52 -4.87
CA LEU A 83 6.94 -9.27 -3.79
C LEU A 83 7.17 -10.60 -3.05
N ARG A 84 8.40 -11.11 -2.99
CA ARG A 84 8.72 -12.19 -2.05
C ARG A 84 8.88 -11.60 -0.65
N VAL A 85 8.09 -12.07 0.30
CA VAL A 85 7.98 -11.47 1.64
C VAL A 85 8.89 -12.24 2.59
N LEU A 86 9.85 -11.54 3.18
CA LEU A 86 10.73 -12.09 4.22
C LEU A 86 10.08 -12.01 5.60
N TYR A 87 9.41 -10.89 5.87
CA TYR A 87 8.73 -10.60 7.13
C TYR A 87 7.62 -9.59 6.89
N SER A 88 6.52 -9.74 7.64
CA SER A 88 5.37 -8.84 7.62
C SER A 88 4.98 -8.46 9.03
N GLU A 89 4.55 -7.20 9.22
CA GLU A 89 4.10 -6.69 10.52
C GLU A 89 2.93 -5.72 10.36
N LEU A 90 2.03 -5.69 11.34
CA LEU A 90 0.98 -4.68 11.44
C LEU A 90 1.48 -3.49 12.25
N ARG A 91 1.39 -2.28 11.68
CA ARG A 91 1.65 -1.02 12.38
C ARG A 91 0.33 -0.38 12.81
N CYS A 92 0.24 0.05 14.07
CA CYS A 92 -0.92 0.74 14.61
C CYS A 92 -0.53 2.11 15.20
N THR A 93 -1.51 3.00 15.32
CA THR A 93 -1.38 4.25 16.09
C THR A 93 -1.27 3.94 17.58
N ALA A 94 -0.90 4.94 18.40
CA ALA A 94 -0.88 4.77 19.85
C ALA A 94 -2.25 4.42 20.45
N ALA A 95 -3.34 4.80 19.79
CA ALA A 95 -4.72 4.46 20.17
C ALA A 95 -5.14 3.04 19.73
N GLY A 96 -4.28 2.32 18.99
CA GLY A 96 -4.53 0.96 18.52
C GLY A 96 -5.22 0.85 17.16
N SER A 97 -5.45 1.97 16.48
CA SER A 97 -5.99 1.98 15.12
C SER A 97 -4.95 1.46 14.12
N PRO A 98 -5.30 0.49 13.25
CA PRO A 98 -4.36 -0.07 12.29
C PRO A 98 -4.03 0.92 11.17
N SER A 99 -2.75 1.17 10.96
CA SER A 99 -2.24 2.11 9.93
C SER A 99 -1.92 1.42 8.61
N ALA A 100 -1.14 0.33 8.66
CA ALA A 100 -0.70 -0.43 7.48
C ALA A 100 -0.01 -1.75 7.87
N LEU A 101 0.00 -2.72 6.95
CA LEU A 101 0.97 -3.81 6.98
C LEU A 101 2.28 -3.35 6.35
N VAL A 102 3.40 -3.61 7.01
CA VAL A 102 4.73 -3.39 6.44
C VAL A 102 5.27 -4.73 5.96
N LEU A 103 5.47 -4.84 4.65
CA LEU A 103 6.00 -6.03 3.99
C LEU A 103 7.48 -5.80 3.68
N THR A 104 8.37 -6.60 4.28
CA THR A 104 9.81 -6.53 4.00
C THR A 104 10.16 -7.51 2.90
N GLN A 105 10.76 -7.00 1.82
CA GLN A 105 11.17 -7.82 0.68
C GLN A 105 12.38 -8.71 1.00
N GLU A 106 12.32 -9.96 0.56
CA GLU A 106 13.46 -10.88 0.56
C GLU A 106 14.59 -10.39 -0.36
N GLY A 107 15.85 -10.55 0.07
CA GLY A 107 17.05 -10.22 -0.70
C GLY A 107 17.45 -8.73 -0.66
N THR A 108 16.51 -7.79 -0.73
CA THR A 108 16.81 -6.35 -0.70
C THR A 108 16.51 -5.67 0.63
N ARG A 109 15.68 -6.30 1.49
CA ARG A 109 15.16 -5.70 2.74
C ARG A 109 14.43 -4.36 2.53
N THR A 110 14.00 -4.08 1.31
CA THR A 110 13.16 -2.91 1.02
C THR A 110 11.77 -3.13 1.61
N SER A 111 11.26 -2.15 2.34
CA SER A 111 9.92 -2.22 2.94
C SER A 111 8.85 -1.60 2.05
N CYS A 112 7.66 -2.20 2.10
CA CYS A 112 6.47 -1.76 1.39
C CYS A 112 5.29 -1.68 2.37
N ALA A 113 4.73 -0.48 2.55
CA ALA A 113 3.52 -0.31 3.33
C ALA A 113 2.27 -0.66 2.49
N LEU A 114 1.34 -1.40 3.09
CA LEU A 114 0.05 -1.77 2.54
C LEU A 114 -1.05 -1.27 3.46
N ARG A 115 -1.85 -0.31 2.99
CA ARG A 115 -3.03 0.16 3.71
C ARG A 115 -4.29 -0.45 3.11
N LEU A 116 -5.05 -1.16 3.93
CA LEU A 116 -6.39 -1.60 3.57
C LEU A 116 -7.35 -0.42 3.65
N LEU A 117 -8.16 -0.23 2.61
CA LEU A 117 -9.25 0.73 2.57
C LEU A 117 -10.58 -0.03 2.70
N PRO A 118 -11.52 0.46 3.50
CA PRO A 118 -12.79 -0.21 3.70
C PRO A 118 -13.60 -0.23 2.38
N PRO A 119 -14.49 -1.21 2.20
CA PRO A 119 -15.30 -1.34 0.99
C PRO A 119 -16.38 -0.26 0.85
N PHE A 120 -16.66 0.47 1.94
CA PHE A 120 -17.58 1.60 2.00
C PHE A 120 -17.10 2.60 3.05
N LEU A 121 -17.58 3.84 2.97
CA LEU A 121 -17.29 4.87 3.97
C LEU A 121 -17.88 4.44 5.31
N TRP A 122 -17.04 4.03 6.25
CA TRP A 122 -17.43 4.08 7.65
C TRP A 122 -17.59 5.54 8.05
N PRO A 123 -18.67 5.90 8.77
CA PRO A 123 -18.78 7.20 9.40
C PRO A 123 -17.78 7.23 10.56
N SER A 124 -16.51 7.38 10.22
CA SER A 124 -15.43 7.53 11.17
C SER A 124 -14.96 8.97 11.07
N GLU A 125 -15.08 9.72 12.17
CA GLU A 125 -14.43 11.02 12.35
C GLU A 125 -12.91 10.85 12.56
N GLU A 126 -12.40 9.62 12.52
CA GLU A 126 -10.99 9.31 12.72
C GLU A 126 -10.14 9.76 11.53
N GLU A 127 -9.11 10.54 11.85
CA GLU A 127 -8.10 10.93 10.88
C GLU A 127 -7.36 9.70 10.35
N THR A 128 -7.19 9.64 9.03
CA THR A 128 -6.41 8.55 8.42
C THR A 128 -4.98 8.57 8.98
N PRO A 129 -4.49 7.45 9.56
CA PRO A 129 -3.14 7.41 10.12
C PRO A 129 -2.06 7.82 9.11
N ALA A 130 -0.98 8.42 9.59
CA ALA A 130 0.20 8.67 8.76
C ALA A 130 0.76 7.35 8.21
N TRP A 131 1.33 7.40 7.00
CA TRP A 131 2.04 6.25 6.43
C TRP A 131 3.27 5.91 7.27
N PRO A 132 3.58 4.62 7.48
CA PRO A 132 4.88 4.23 8.03
C PRO A 132 6.02 4.69 7.11
N ASP A 133 7.19 4.93 7.70
CA ASP A 133 8.40 5.24 6.94
C ASP A 133 8.86 4.00 6.15
N CYS A 134 8.44 3.92 4.89
CA CYS A 134 8.70 2.82 3.98
C CYS A 134 9.12 3.35 2.62
N ALA A 135 9.96 2.59 1.91
CA ALA A 135 10.40 2.97 0.57
C ALA A 135 9.25 3.00 -0.44
N MET A 136 8.27 2.12 -0.26
CA MET A 136 7.10 2.01 -1.12
C MET A 136 5.82 1.98 -0.30
N ALA A 137 4.72 2.44 -0.88
CA ALA A 137 3.40 2.35 -0.28
C ALA A 137 2.34 2.07 -1.34
N LEU A 138 1.39 1.17 -1.02
CA LEU A 138 0.19 0.94 -1.81
C LEU A 138 -1.05 0.83 -0.92
N THR A 139 -2.19 1.14 -1.50
CA THR A 139 -3.50 0.84 -0.92
C THR A 139 -4.03 -0.47 -1.47
N LEU A 140 -4.91 -1.13 -0.72
CA LEU A 140 -5.77 -2.20 -1.19
C LEU A 140 -7.20 -1.84 -0.82
N THR A 141 -8.07 -1.70 -1.81
CA THR A 141 -9.50 -1.45 -1.59
C THR A 141 -10.19 -2.79 -1.41
N LEU A 142 -10.81 -3.00 -0.24
CA LEU A 142 -11.60 -4.19 0.01
C LEU A 142 -12.83 -4.20 -0.91
N GLY A 143 -13.17 -5.36 -1.46
CA GLY A 143 -14.37 -5.52 -2.28
C GLY A 143 -15.65 -5.48 -1.44
N PRO A 144 -16.82 -5.20 -2.04
CA PRO A 144 -18.09 -5.06 -1.33
C PRO A 144 -18.51 -6.33 -0.56
N ARG A 145 -17.99 -7.50 -0.95
CA ARG A 145 -18.25 -8.80 -0.31
C ARG A 145 -17.15 -9.24 0.67
N ALA A 146 -16.20 -8.35 0.98
CA ALA A 146 -15.08 -8.71 1.84
C ALA A 146 -15.54 -9.12 3.24
N VAL A 147 -16.58 -8.46 3.79
CA VAL A 147 -17.17 -8.80 5.09
C VAL A 147 -17.76 -10.20 5.04
N ASP A 148 -18.68 -10.47 4.11
CA ASP A 148 -19.32 -11.79 3.97
C ASP A 148 -18.29 -12.93 3.80
N LEU A 149 -17.21 -12.66 3.06
CA LEU A 149 -16.17 -13.65 2.81
C LEU A 149 -15.25 -13.83 4.03
N ALA A 150 -14.99 -12.78 4.80
CA ALA A 150 -14.25 -12.88 6.06
C ALA A 150 -15.00 -13.80 7.04
N ASP A 151 -16.32 -13.63 7.16
CA ASP A 151 -17.16 -14.46 8.03
C ASP A 151 -17.25 -15.91 7.54
N ALA A 152 -17.44 -16.11 6.23
CA ALA A 152 -17.69 -17.44 5.67
C ALA A 152 -16.42 -18.26 5.42
N ASN A 153 -15.35 -17.63 4.94
CA ASN A 153 -14.10 -18.30 4.59
C ASN A 153 -12.91 -17.31 4.65
N PRO A 154 -12.41 -17.00 5.85
CA PRO A 154 -11.36 -15.99 6.05
C PRO A 154 -10.06 -16.33 5.32
N ALA A 155 -9.70 -17.62 5.23
CA ALA A 155 -8.52 -18.07 4.51
C ALA A 155 -8.64 -17.84 2.99
N ALA A 156 -9.84 -17.99 2.42
CA ALA A 156 -10.08 -17.68 1.01
C ALA A 156 -10.00 -16.18 0.73
N LEU A 157 -10.54 -15.35 1.64
CA LEU A 157 -10.38 -13.90 1.54
C LEU A 157 -8.90 -13.50 1.59
N ALA A 158 -8.17 -13.96 2.61
CA ALA A 158 -6.75 -13.65 2.75
C ALA A 158 -5.96 -14.04 1.49
N ARG A 159 -6.19 -15.25 0.95
CA ARG A 159 -5.58 -15.71 -0.31
C ARG A 159 -5.91 -14.77 -1.47
N GLN A 160 -7.18 -14.39 -1.63
CA GLN A 160 -7.60 -13.46 -2.68
C GLN A 160 -6.87 -12.10 -2.57
N LEU A 161 -6.79 -11.54 -1.37
CA LEU A 161 -6.12 -10.25 -1.11
C LEU A 161 -4.61 -10.32 -1.36
N ILE A 162 -3.98 -11.47 -1.11
CA ILE A 162 -2.55 -11.68 -1.31
C ILE A 162 -2.23 -11.94 -2.78
N GLU A 163 -2.99 -12.79 -3.45
CA GLU A 163 -2.66 -13.32 -4.78
C GLU A 163 -3.16 -12.45 -5.94
N ASN A 164 -4.21 -11.65 -5.74
CA ASN A 164 -4.78 -10.81 -6.79
C ASN A 164 -4.19 -9.38 -6.73
N PRO A 165 -3.76 -8.78 -7.86
CA PRO A 165 -3.40 -7.36 -7.92
C PRO A 165 -4.61 -6.41 -7.92
N GLU A 166 -5.83 -6.91 -8.11
CA GLU A 166 -7.05 -6.10 -8.13
C GLU A 166 -7.28 -5.36 -6.81
N GLY A 167 -7.80 -4.13 -6.89
CA GLY A 167 -8.00 -3.25 -5.74
C GLY A 167 -6.70 -2.65 -5.19
N LYS A 168 -5.53 -3.08 -5.64
CA LYS A 168 -4.24 -2.53 -5.22
C LYS A 168 -3.81 -1.35 -6.08
N ALA A 169 -3.36 -0.27 -5.46
CA ALA A 169 -2.85 0.90 -6.17
C ALA A 169 -1.64 1.50 -5.46
N TRP A 170 -0.57 1.76 -6.21
CA TRP A 170 0.61 2.44 -5.67
C TRP A 170 0.28 3.88 -5.28
N VAL A 171 0.75 4.28 -4.11
CA VAL A 171 0.75 5.66 -3.61
C VAL A 171 2.17 6.22 -3.68
N GLN A 172 3.18 5.41 -3.38
CA GLN A 172 4.59 5.82 -3.39
C GLN A 172 5.45 4.71 -3.97
N HIS A 173 6.42 5.08 -4.82
CA HIS A 173 7.38 4.15 -5.37
C HIS A 173 8.65 4.91 -5.83
N PRO A 174 9.88 4.49 -5.51
CA PRO A 174 11.09 5.24 -5.85
C PRO A 174 11.29 5.50 -7.36
N LYS A 175 10.82 4.57 -8.20
CA LYS A 175 10.81 4.77 -9.67
C LYS A 175 9.82 5.84 -10.13
N LEU A 176 8.71 6.04 -9.42
CA LEU A 176 7.77 7.11 -9.70
C LEU A 176 8.39 8.46 -9.33
N ASP A 177 9.03 8.54 -8.16
CA ASP A 177 9.66 9.78 -7.69
C ASP A 177 10.72 10.27 -8.69
N ARG A 178 11.61 9.37 -9.14
CA ARG A 178 12.60 9.68 -10.20
C ARG A 178 11.97 10.10 -11.52
N TRP A 179 10.85 9.48 -11.89
CA TRP A 179 10.16 9.82 -13.13
C TRP A 179 9.52 11.21 -13.04
N LEU A 180 8.90 11.54 -11.89
CA LEU A 180 8.31 12.86 -11.61
C LEU A 180 9.36 13.97 -11.62
N GLU A 181 10.50 13.75 -10.97
CA GLU A 181 11.65 14.68 -11.00
C GLU A 181 12.07 14.98 -12.44
N ALA A 182 12.17 13.93 -13.29
CA ALA A 182 12.52 14.08 -14.69
C ALA A 182 11.45 14.85 -15.49
N GLN A 183 10.16 14.61 -15.23
CA GLN A 183 9.07 15.34 -15.88
C GLN A 183 9.06 16.81 -15.47
N GLY A 184 9.15 17.11 -14.18
CA GLY A 184 9.21 18.47 -13.64
C GLY A 184 10.41 19.25 -14.21
N ALA A 185 11.60 18.65 -14.19
CA ALA A 185 12.79 19.27 -14.75
C ALA A 185 12.70 19.50 -16.27
N ARG A 186 12.06 18.59 -17.02
CA ARG A 186 11.81 18.78 -18.46
C ARG A 186 10.83 19.92 -18.71
N TRP A 187 9.75 19.99 -17.93
CA TRP A 187 8.75 21.06 -18.04
C TRP A 187 9.36 22.43 -17.74
N GLN A 188 10.12 22.55 -16.65
CA GLN A 188 10.82 23.79 -16.29
C GLN A 188 11.73 24.30 -17.41
N LYS A 189 12.42 23.41 -18.12
CA LYS A 189 13.29 23.81 -19.24
C LYS A 189 12.51 24.41 -20.43
N LEU A 190 11.23 24.08 -20.61
CA LEU A 190 10.41 24.66 -21.67
C LEU A 190 9.99 26.11 -21.38
N TRP A 191 10.07 26.53 -20.12
CA TRP A 191 9.72 27.88 -19.66
C TRP A 191 10.93 28.79 -19.41
N ARG A 192 12.14 28.31 -19.70
CA ARG A 192 13.39 29.10 -19.66
C ARG A 192 13.79 29.53 -21.06
#